data_AF-A0A7C7L9E7-F1
#
_entry.id   AF-A0A7C7L9E7-F1
#
_cell.length_a   1.000
_cell.length_b   1.000
_cell.length_c   1.000
_cell.angle_alpha   90.00
_cell.angle_beta   90.00
_cell.angle_gamma   90.00
#
_symmetry.space_group_name_H-M   'P 1'
#
loop_
_entity.id
_entity.type
_entity.pdbx_description
1 polymer ?
#
loop_
_entity_poly.entity_id
_entity_poly.type
_entity_poly.pdbx_seq_one_letter_code
_entity_poly.pdbx_strand_id
1 'polypeptide(L)'
;MLRLTLICSLCLWLTMASAVNLDSLWGVWNDKTQPDTNRLKAMFNISWYGYLYSQPDSAFYFAQLQYDFAESVNNKKQMAAALNTQGVSIYLRGDYAKAIDYYTRSLKIKEEIGDKKGISASLNNIGNIYKNQGDYANALDYYTRCIKIFEELGDKKGIASSLNNIGLIYKMQGDYAKAIEYLPAPLLFLSFW
;
A
#
# COMPACT_ATOMS: atom_id res chain seq x y z
N MET A 1 -5.43 -16.17 -45.80
CA MET A 1 -4.70 -16.78 -44.66
C MET A 1 -4.27 -15.67 -43.70
N LEU A 2 -4.66 -15.81 -42.42
CA LEU A 2 -4.27 -15.05 -41.22
C LEU A 2 -4.54 -13.52 -41.18
N ARG A 3 -5.81 -13.16 -40.96
CA ARG A 3 -6.22 -11.96 -40.20
C ARG A 3 -7.36 -12.36 -39.25
N LEU A 4 -7.02 -13.08 -38.19
CA LEU A 4 -7.92 -13.48 -37.10
C LEU A 4 -7.02 -13.87 -35.93
N THR A 5 -6.74 -12.94 -35.00
CA THR A 5 -6.23 -13.18 -33.61
C THR A 5 -5.77 -11.88 -32.94
N LEU A 6 -6.58 -10.81 -32.95
CA LEU A 6 -6.32 -9.64 -32.08
C LEU A 6 -7.59 -9.06 -31.44
N ILE A 7 -8.72 -9.78 -31.50
CA ILE A 7 -10.00 -9.30 -30.95
C ILE A 7 -10.39 -10.04 -29.65
N CYS A 8 -9.60 -11.03 -29.18
CA CYS A 8 -10.02 -11.92 -28.08
C CYS A 8 -9.32 -11.70 -26.72
N SER A 9 -8.67 -10.57 -26.47
CA SER A 9 -8.14 -10.21 -25.14
C SER A 9 -8.91 -9.07 -24.44
N LEU A 10 -9.89 -8.46 -25.12
CA LEU A 10 -10.77 -7.43 -24.56
C LEU A 10 -12.02 -7.99 -23.86
N CYS A 11 -12.39 -9.25 -24.10
CA CYS A 11 -13.63 -9.84 -23.53
C CYS A 11 -13.53 -10.36 -22.08
N LEU A 12 -12.41 -10.19 -21.39
CA LEU A 12 -12.26 -10.56 -19.97
C LEU A 12 -12.29 -9.36 -19.00
N TRP A 13 -12.66 -8.17 -19.51
CA TRP A 13 -12.69 -6.93 -18.73
C TRP A 13 -13.96 -6.72 -17.88
N LEU A 14 -14.94 -7.63 -17.93
CA LEU A 14 -16.34 -7.22 -17.73
C LEU A 14 -17.06 -7.66 -16.45
N THR A 15 -16.40 -8.16 -15.39
CA THR A 15 -17.17 -8.62 -14.21
C THR A 15 -16.74 -8.19 -12.82
N MET A 16 -15.78 -7.27 -12.61
CA MET A 16 -15.58 -6.61 -11.29
C MET A 16 -15.03 -5.17 -11.36
N ALA A 17 -15.34 -4.39 -12.39
CA ALA A 17 -14.99 -2.96 -12.42
C ALA A 17 -16.11 -2.11 -11.81
N SER A 18 -16.24 -2.10 -10.48
CA SER A 18 -16.87 -0.95 -9.84
C SER A 18 -15.89 0.25 -9.89
N ALA A 19 -16.20 1.19 -10.80
CA ALA A 19 -15.86 2.62 -10.73
C ALA A 19 -14.42 3.13 -10.98
N VAL A 20 -13.60 2.48 -11.82
CA VAL A 20 -12.39 3.13 -12.39
C VAL A 20 -12.42 3.08 -13.91
N ASN A 21 -12.52 4.24 -14.56
CA ASN A 21 -12.46 4.35 -16.02
C ASN A 21 -10.98 4.37 -16.46
N LEU A 22 -10.43 3.17 -16.71
CA LEU A 22 -9.01 2.99 -17.06
C LEU A 22 -8.66 3.65 -18.40
N ASP A 23 -9.57 3.66 -19.38
CA ASP A 23 -9.34 4.29 -20.69
C ASP A 23 -9.14 5.80 -20.55
N SER A 24 -9.97 6.45 -19.72
CA SER A 24 -9.84 7.88 -19.41
C SER A 24 -8.51 8.18 -18.72
N LEU A 25 -8.14 7.38 -17.71
CA LEU A 25 -6.86 7.55 -17.02
C LEU A 25 -5.66 7.31 -17.94
N TRP A 26 -5.76 6.36 -18.86
CA TRP A 26 -4.74 6.09 -19.87
C TRP A 26 -4.60 7.25 -20.85
N GLY A 27 -5.72 7.89 -21.22
CA GLY A 27 -5.73 9.13 -21.99
C GLY A 27 -4.97 10.25 -21.27
N VAL A 28 -5.28 10.49 -20.00
CA VAL A 28 -4.59 11.50 -19.17
C VAL A 28 -3.09 11.22 -19.07
N TRP A 29 -2.68 9.96 -18.90
CA TRP A 29 -1.26 9.58 -18.82
C TRP A 29 -0.47 9.92 -20.09
N ASN A 30 -1.06 9.65 -21.26
CA ASN A 30 -0.40 9.82 -22.55
C ASN A 30 -0.48 11.26 -23.09
N ASP A 31 -1.40 12.07 -22.58
CA ASP A 31 -1.51 13.48 -22.93
C ASP A 31 -0.39 14.30 -22.26
N LYS A 32 0.64 14.64 -23.05
CA LYS A 32 1.80 15.44 -22.60
C LYS A 32 1.45 16.89 -22.27
N THR A 33 0.26 17.36 -22.62
CA THR A 33 -0.21 18.70 -22.23
C THR A 33 -0.71 18.74 -20.78
N GLN A 34 -1.00 17.57 -20.19
CA GLN A 34 -1.41 17.48 -18.79
C GLN A 34 -0.22 17.77 -17.87
N PRO A 35 -0.47 18.43 -16.73
CA PRO A 35 0.53 18.56 -15.68
C PRO A 35 1.06 17.20 -15.24
N ASP A 36 2.36 17.09 -14.98
CA ASP A 36 3.00 15.84 -14.54
C ASP A 36 2.34 15.26 -13.29
N THR A 37 1.81 16.11 -12.41
CA THR A 37 1.06 15.71 -11.21
C THR A 37 -0.23 14.97 -11.55
N ASN A 38 -0.93 15.36 -12.62
CA ASN A 38 -2.14 14.68 -13.09
C ASN A 38 -1.79 13.34 -13.74
N ARG A 39 -0.74 13.33 -14.57
CA ARG A 39 -0.23 12.11 -15.22
C ARG A 39 0.20 11.07 -14.18
N LEU A 40 0.96 11.49 -13.16
CA LEU A 40 1.39 10.62 -12.05
C LEU A 40 0.20 10.10 -11.22
N LYS A 41 -0.80 10.94 -10.93
CA LYS A 41 -2.04 10.49 -10.25
C LYS A 41 -2.81 9.47 -11.09
N ALA A 42 -2.89 9.67 -12.40
CA ALA A 42 -3.55 8.73 -13.30
C ALA A 42 -2.86 7.36 -13.26
N MET A 43 -1.53 7.34 -13.37
CA MET A 43 -0.75 6.10 -13.29
C MET A 43 -0.86 5.41 -11.93
N PHE A 44 -0.82 6.19 -10.84
CA PHE A 44 -1.07 5.65 -9.50
C PHE A 44 -2.45 5.00 -9.41
N ASN A 45 -3.49 5.65 -9.92
CA ASN A 45 -4.85 5.10 -9.86
C ASN A 45 -5.00 3.82 -10.70
N ILE A 46 -4.38 3.77 -11.89
CA ILE A 46 -4.35 2.58 -12.73
C ILE A 46 -3.70 1.42 -11.98
N SER A 47 -2.51 1.64 -11.39
CA SER A 47 -1.81 0.58 -10.67
C SER A 47 -2.57 0.15 -9.40
N TRP A 48 -2.97 1.10 -8.55
CA TRP A 48 -3.51 0.82 -7.22
C TRP A 48 -4.97 0.37 -7.22
N TYR A 49 -5.83 1.08 -7.96
CA TYR A 49 -7.27 0.78 -7.96
C TYR A 49 -7.68 -0.10 -9.14
N GLY A 50 -6.96 -0.06 -10.26
CA GLY A 50 -7.25 -0.90 -11.42
C GLY A 50 -6.77 -2.33 -11.25
N TYR A 51 -5.49 -2.51 -10.91
CA TYR A 51 -4.82 -3.81 -11.04
C TYR A 51 -4.31 -4.43 -9.74
N LEU A 52 -4.08 -3.65 -8.66
CA LEU A 52 -3.29 -4.14 -7.52
C LEU A 52 -3.75 -5.47 -6.94
N TYR A 53 -5.06 -5.62 -6.71
CA TYR A 53 -5.63 -6.82 -6.08
C TYR A 53 -6.13 -7.86 -7.09
N SER A 54 -6.29 -7.49 -8.35
CA SER A 54 -6.81 -8.37 -9.41
C SER A 54 -5.70 -8.98 -10.28
N GLN A 55 -4.65 -8.21 -10.56
CA GLN A 55 -3.53 -8.55 -11.45
C GLN A 55 -2.24 -7.88 -10.91
N PRO A 56 -1.58 -8.47 -9.90
CA PRO A 56 -0.43 -7.84 -9.25
C PRO A 56 0.74 -7.57 -10.20
N ASP A 57 0.97 -8.40 -11.22
CA ASP A 57 2.02 -8.17 -12.21
C ASP A 57 1.76 -6.93 -13.07
N SER A 58 0.50 -6.74 -13.50
CA SER A 58 0.08 -5.52 -14.19
C SER A 58 0.26 -4.29 -13.29
N ALA A 59 -0.13 -4.37 -12.01
CA ALA A 59 0.07 -3.29 -11.06
C ALA A 59 1.54 -2.94 -10.84
N PHE A 60 2.42 -3.95 -10.78
CA PHE A 60 3.87 -3.75 -10.69
C PHE A 60 4.40 -3.00 -11.92
N TYR A 61 3.98 -3.41 -13.12
CA TYR A 61 4.35 -2.75 -14.36
C TYR A 61 3.95 -1.27 -14.38
N PHE A 62 2.69 -0.95 -14.05
CA PHE A 62 2.24 0.44 -14.00
C PHE A 62 2.93 1.26 -12.90
N ALA A 63 3.23 0.64 -11.75
CA ALA A 63 4.00 1.29 -10.71
C ALA A 63 5.45 1.55 -11.15
N GLN A 64 6.07 0.67 -11.94
CA GLN A 64 7.39 0.93 -12.53
C GLN A 64 7.34 2.13 -13.49
N LEU A 65 6.34 2.20 -14.38
CA LEU A 65 6.16 3.37 -15.27
C LEU A 65 5.97 4.66 -14.47
N GLN A 66 5.21 4.62 -13.38
CA GLN A 66 5.06 5.75 -12.47
C GLN A 66 6.40 6.16 -11.85
N TYR A 67 7.19 5.19 -11.40
CA TYR A 67 8.49 5.43 -10.78
C TYR A 67 9.46 6.11 -11.76
N ASP A 68 9.65 5.54 -12.94
CA ASP A 68 10.58 6.04 -13.95
C ASP A 68 10.22 7.48 -14.37
N PHE A 69 8.92 7.74 -14.56
CA PHE A 69 8.47 9.09 -14.87
C PHE A 69 8.63 10.04 -13.69
N ALA A 70 8.27 9.62 -12.48
CA ALA A 70 8.45 10.42 -11.26
C ALA A 70 9.93 10.78 -11.04
N GLU A 71 10.85 9.85 -11.31
CA GLU A 71 12.29 10.08 -11.26
C GLU A 71 12.72 11.13 -12.30
N SER A 72 12.24 11.01 -13.55
CA SER A 72 12.59 11.95 -14.61
C SER A 72 12.17 13.40 -14.33
N VAL A 73 11.12 13.60 -13.53
CA VAL A 73 10.62 14.92 -13.11
C VAL A 73 10.98 15.25 -11.65
N ASN A 74 11.88 14.47 -11.03
CA ASN A 74 12.35 14.62 -9.65
C ASN A 74 11.23 14.72 -8.59
N ASN A 75 10.15 13.96 -8.77
CA ASN A 75 9.02 13.89 -7.85
C ASN A 75 9.19 12.76 -6.83
N LYS A 76 10.00 13.02 -5.80
CA LYS A 76 10.28 12.06 -4.71
C LYS A 76 9.03 11.46 -4.07
N LYS A 77 7.98 12.26 -3.87
CA LYS A 77 6.71 11.77 -3.28
C LYS A 77 6.09 10.68 -4.14
N GLN A 78 6.07 10.87 -5.46
CA GLN A 78 5.51 9.88 -6.39
C GLN A 78 6.43 8.68 -6.61
N MET A 79 7.76 8.86 -6.54
CA MET A 79 8.72 7.74 -6.49
C MET A 79 8.45 6.83 -5.29
N ALA A 80 8.27 7.42 -4.10
CA ALA A 80 7.97 6.65 -2.88
C ALA A 80 6.62 5.93 -2.95
N ALA A 81 5.60 6.57 -3.55
CA ALA A 81 4.28 5.96 -3.76
C ALA A 81 4.36 4.76 -4.71
N ALA A 82 5.09 4.90 -5.82
CA ALA A 82 5.32 3.83 -6.78
C ALA A 82 6.04 2.63 -6.14
N LEU A 83 7.13 2.86 -5.39
CA LEU A 83 7.82 1.81 -4.64
C LEU A 83 6.90 1.11 -3.63
N ASN A 84 6.01 1.85 -2.97
CA ASN A 84 5.04 1.24 -2.07
C ASN A 84 4.06 0.32 -2.83
N THR A 85 3.55 0.74 -3.99
CA THR A 85 2.69 -0.10 -4.84
C THR A 85 3.44 -1.35 -5.33
N GLN A 86 4.70 -1.23 -5.73
CA GLN A 86 5.55 -2.36 -6.08
C GLN A 86 5.71 -3.34 -4.91
N GLY A 87 5.97 -2.82 -3.71
CA GLY A 87 6.03 -3.62 -2.48
C GLY A 87 4.74 -4.39 -2.22
N VAL A 88 3.57 -3.76 -2.38
CA VAL A 88 2.27 -4.45 -2.22
C VAL A 88 2.08 -5.54 -3.27
N SER A 89 2.38 -5.26 -4.54
CA SER A 89 2.28 -6.26 -5.61
C SER A 89 3.16 -7.49 -5.34
N ILE A 90 4.42 -7.27 -4.95
CA ILE A 90 5.37 -8.34 -4.64
C ILE A 90 4.95 -9.12 -3.37
N TYR A 91 4.40 -8.43 -2.37
CA TYR A 91 3.80 -9.06 -1.20
C TYR A 91 2.64 -9.98 -1.57
N LEU A 92 1.74 -9.55 -2.47
CA LEU A 92 0.62 -10.37 -2.95
C LEU A 92 1.07 -11.60 -3.74
N ARG A 93 2.29 -11.58 -4.29
CA ARG A 93 2.95 -12.73 -4.92
C ARG A 93 3.67 -13.65 -3.93
N GLY A 94 3.71 -13.29 -2.65
CA GLY A 94 4.33 -14.07 -1.57
C GLY A 94 5.85 -13.88 -1.40
N ASP A 95 6.50 -12.99 -2.17
CA ASP A 95 7.93 -12.71 -2.02
C ASP A 95 8.16 -11.62 -0.96
N TYR A 96 8.06 -12.03 0.30
CA TYR A 96 8.13 -11.14 1.45
C TYR A 96 9.46 -10.39 1.59
N ALA A 97 10.58 -11.03 1.25
CA ALA A 97 11.90 -10.41 1.33
C ALA A 97 12.02 -9.23 0.35
N LYS A 98 11.59 -9.41 -0.90
CA LYS A 98 11.58 -8.31 -1.88
C LYS A 98 10.54 -7.25 -1.55
N ALA A 99 9.39 -7.61 -1.00
CA ALA A 99 8.40 -6.62 -0.57
C ALA A 99 8.97 -5.70 0.52
N ILE A 100 9.72 -6.24 1.49
CA ILE A 100 10.44 -5.45 2.50
C ILE A 100 11.46 -4.51 1.85
N ASP A 101 12.22 -4.95 0.84
CA ASP A 101 13.16 -4.08 0.11
C ASP A 101 12.44 -2.85 -0.49
N TYR A 102 11.36 -3.08 -1.23
CA TYR A 102 10.57 -1.99 -1.83
C TYR A 102 9.99 -1.04 -0.77
N TYR A 103 9.43 -1.57 0.33
CA TYR A 103 8.93 -0.72 1.42
C TYR A 103 10.03 0.05 2.13
N THR A 104 11.22 -0.51 2.28
CA THR A 104 12.39 0.14 2.89
C THR A 104 12.92 1.27 2.02
N ARG A 105 12.99 1.06 0.70
CA ARG A 105 13.33 2.11 -0.28
C ARG A 105 12.29 3.23 -0.28
N SER A 106 11.00 2.88 -0.24
CA SER A 106 9.90 3.86 -0.11
C SER A 106 10.02 4.66 1.19
N LEU A 107 10.27 3.97 2.31
CA LEU A 107 10.45 4.55 3.64
C LEU A 107 11.58 5.58 3.65
N LYS A 108 12.75 5.23 3.11
CA LYS A 108 13.90 6.14 3.04
C LYS A 108 13.56 7.45 2.31
N ILE A 109 12.87 7.35 1.16
CA ILE A 109 12.46 8.56 0.43
C ILE A 109 11.45 9.39 1.23
N LYS A 110 10.50 8.74 1.93
CA LYS A 110 9.51 9.43 2.78
C LYS A 110 10.16 10.12 3.97
N GLU A 111 11.19 9.52 4.57
CA GLU A 111 12.04 10.14 5.59
C GLU A 111 12.75 11.37 5.05
N GLU A 112 13.38 11.29 3.87
CA GLU A 112 14.05 12.42 3.22
C GLU A 112 13.12 13.62 2.97
N ILE A 113 11.85 13.38 2.61
CA ILE A 113 10.88 14.45 2.34
C ILE A 113 10.01 14.82 3.54
N GLY A 114 10.20 14.19 4.71
CA GLY A 114 9.42 14.45 5.92
C GLY A 114 7.95 14.02 5.86
N ASP A 115 7.58 13.04 5.01
CA ASP A 115 6.21 12.53 4.91
C ASP A 115 5.90 11.56 6.05
N LYS A 116 5.61 12.10 7.24
CA LYS A 116 5.27 11.34 8.45
C LYS A 116 4.16 10.31 8.22
N LYS A 117 3.11 10.68 7.49
CA LYS A 117 2.01 9.76 7.19
C LYS A 117 2.47 8.60 6.30
N GLY A 118 3.28 8.92 5.29
CA GLY A 118 3.91 7.93 4.42
C GLY A 118 4.84 6.98 5.19
N ILE A 119 5.64 7.52 6.13
CA ILE A 119 6.55 6.75 6.99
C ILE A 119 5.77 5.71 7.79
N SER A 120 4.73 6.15 8.52
CA SER A 120 3.88 5.23 9.30
C SER A 120 3.28 4.12 8.43
N ALA A 121 2.78 4.46 7.24
CA ALA A 121 2.22 3.46 6.32
C ALA A 121 3.27 2.42 5.88
N SER A 122 4.50 2.83 5.56
CA SER A 122 5.59 1.90 5.22
C SER A 122 5.96 1.01 6.39
N LEU A 123 6.10 1.57 7.60
CA LEU A 123 6.40 0.80 8.81
C LEU A 123 5.32 -0.24 9.10
N ASN A 124 4.04 0.14 9.00
CA ASN A 124 2.91 -0.77 9.21
C ASN A 124 2.88 -1.91 8.17
N ASN A 125 3.22 -1.62 6.91
CA ASN A 125 3.34 -2.64 5.86
C ASN A 125 4.48 -3.63 6.13
N ILE A 126 5.64 -3.14 6.58
CA ILE A 126 6.76 -4.01 6.98
C ILE A 126 6.37 -4.86 8.19
N GLY A 127 5.73 -4.27 9.20
CA GLY A 127 5.22 -5.00 10.37
C GLY A 127 4.22 -6.09 10.01
N ASN A 128 3.34 -5.84 9.04
CA ASN A 128 2.41 -6.85 8.51
C ASN A 128 3.15 -8.04 7.89
N ILE A 129 4.25 -7.80 7.18
CA ILE A 129 5.06 -8.88 6.60
C ILE A 129 5.66 -9.75 7.71
N TYR A 130 6.33 -9.14 8.69
CA TYR A 130 6.93 -9.88 9.80
C TYR A 130 5.88 -10.67 10.60
N LYS A 131 4.71 -10.07 10.85
CA LYS A 131 3.57 -10.76 11.49
C LYS A 131 3.19 -12.02 10.71
N ASN A 132 3.07 -11.92 9.38
CA ASN A 132 2.69 -13.05 8.54
C ASN A 132 3.78 -14.14 8.47
N GLN A 133 5.05 -13.76 8.64
CA GLN A 133 6.16 -14.69 8.75
C GLN A 133 6.28 -15.34 10.15
N GLY A 134 5.47 -14.91 11.12
CA GLY A 134 5.56 -15.37 12.52
C GLY A 134 6.67 -14.69 13.33
N ASP A 135 7.38 -13.73 12.75
CA ASP A 135 8.37 -12.91 13.45
C ASP A 135 7.67 -11.77 14.20
N TYR A 136 7.02 -12.15 15.29
CA TYR A 136 6.22 -11.23 16.09
C TYR A 136 7.07 -10.15 16.77
N ALA A 137 8.33 -10.43 17.10
CA ALA A 137 9.20 -9.46 17.75
C ALA A 137 9.48 -8.26 16.83
N ASN A 138 9.87 -8.51 15.59
CA ASN A 138 10.06 -7.45 14.60
C ASN A 138 8.74 -6.75 14.28
N ALA A 139 7.64 -7.50 14.09
CA ALA A 139 6.35 -6.90 13.82
C ALA A 139 5.91 -5.89 14.91
N LEU A 140 6.08 -6.25 16.19
CA LEU A 140 5.78 -5.38 17.33
C LEU A 140 6.64 -4.10 17.34
N ASP A 141 7.94 -4.20 17.02
CA ASP A 141 8.81 -3.01 16.90
C ASP A 141 8.29 -2.03 15.84
N TYR A 142 8.01 -2.54 14.64
CA TYR A 142 7.51 -1.73 13.52
C TYR A 142 6.17 -1.08 13.84
N TYR A 143 5.22 -1.81 14.45
CA TYR A 143 3.94 -1.23 14.87
C TYR A 143 4.10 -0.19 15.97
N THR A 144 5.00 -0.39 16.93
CA THR A 144 5.27 0.59 18.00
C THR A 144 5.85 1.89 17.44
N ARG A 145 6.80 1.80 16.50
CA ARG A 145 7.34 2.97 15.79
C ARG A 145 6.28 3.70 14.99
N CYS A 146 5.39 2.95 14.33
CA CYS A 146 4.25 3.48 13.58
C CYS A 146 3.28 4.27 14.49
N ILE A 147 2.95 3.74 15.67
CA ILE A 147 2.08 4.39 16.67
C ILE A 147 2.65 5.73 17.11
N LYS A 148 3.94 5.79 17.47
CA LYS A 148 4.59 7.05 17.90
C LYS A 148 4.41 8.18 16.87
N ILE A 149 4.56 7.86 15.59
CA ILE A 149 4.39 8.85 14.51
C ILE A 149 2.90 9.21 14.34
N PHE A 150 1.98 8.25 14.46
CA PHE A 150 0.56 8.57 14.42
C PHE A 150 0.08 9.40 15.61
N GLU A 151 0.68 9.24 16.80
CA GLU A 151 0.45 10.11 17.96
C GLU A 151 0.88 11.54 17.67
N GLU A 152 2.08 11.75 17.10
CA GLU A 152 2.55 13.07 16.67
C GLU A 152 1.62 13.72 15.63
N LEU A 153 0.97 12.92 14.79
CA LEU A 153 0.02 13.37 13.76
C LEU A 153 -1.41 13.55 14.30
N GLY A 154 -1.72 13.07 15.51
CA GLY A 154 -3.09 12.95 16.00
C GLY A 154 -3.97 11.99 15.19
N ASP A 155 -3.39 11.04 14.44
CA ASP A 155 -4.11 10.10 13.58
C ASP A 155 -4.65 8.91 14.40
N LYS A 156 -5.81 9.13 15.02
CA LYS A 156 -6.50 8.11 15.82
C LYS A 156 -6.81 6.82 15.04
N LYS A 157 -7.06 6.91 13.73
CA LYS A 157 -7.34 5.73 12.90
C LYS A 157 -6.09 4.91 12.67
N GLY A 158 -4.97 5.58 12.41
CA GLY A 158 -3.65 4.96 12.31
C GLY A 158 -3.25 4.24 13.60
N ILE A 159 -3.39 4.91 14.75
CA ILE A 159 -3.13 4.32 16.07
C ILE A 159 -3.98 3.06 16.28
N ALA A 160 -5.30 3.14 16.08
CA ALA A 160 -6.19 2.00 16.26
C ALA A 160 -5.85 0.82 15.34
N SER A 161 -5.45 1.09 14.09
CA SER A 161 -5.03 0.05 13.15
C SER A 161 -3.77 -0.69 13.62
N SER A 162 -2.76 0.05 14.09
CA SER A 162 -1.52 -0.55 14.59
C SER A 162 -1.73 -1.29 15.92
N LEU A 163 -2.54 -0.75 16.85
CA LEU A 163 -2.92 -1.44 18.09
C LEU A 163 -3.67 -2.75 17.80
N ASN A 164 -4.62 -2.72 16.87
CA ASN A 164 -5.33 -3.94 16.45
C ASN A 164 -4.36 -5.00 15.92
N ASN A 165 -3.35 -4.62 15.12
CA ASN A 165 -2.33 -5.55 14.65
C ASN A 165 -1.48 -6.14 15.79
N ILE A 166 -1.15 -5.34 16.81
CA ILE A 166 -0.47 -5.81 18.04
C ILE A 166 -1.36 -6.80 18.80
N GLY A 167 -2.64 -6.50 18.98
CA GLY A 167 -3.60 -7.39 19.64
C GLY A 167 -3.77 -8.72 18.91
N LEU A 168 -3.77 -8.69 17.57
CA LEU A 168 -3.77 -9.91 16.75
C LEU A 168 -2.50 -10.74 16.94
N ILE A 169 -1.32 -10.12 17.08
CA ILE A 169 -0.08 -10.84 17.39
C ILE A 169 -0.21 -11.59 18.72
N TYR A 170 -0.64 -10.91 19.79
CA TYR A 170 -0.79 -11.57 21.10
C TYR A 170 -1.82 -12.69 21.06
N LYS A 171 -2.91 -12.51 20.31
CA LYS A 171 -3.89 -13.57 20.06
C LYS A 171 -3.25 -14.78 19.37
N MET A 172 -2.40 -14.57 18.36
CA MET A 172 -1.69 -15.65 17.65
C MET A 172 -0.67 -16.36 18.56
N GLN A 173 -0.10 -15.65 19.54
CA GLN A 173 0.79 -16.23 20.56
C GLN A 173 0.04 -16.94 21.70
N GLY A 174 -1.28 -16.86 21.76
CA GLY A 174 -2.10 -17.41 22.84
C GLY A 174 -2.16 -16.55 24.11
N ASP A 175 -1.57 -15.35 24.10
CA ASP A 175 -1.65 -14.38 25.20
C ASP A 175 -2.93 -13.55 25.07
N TYR A 176 -4.07 -14.18 25.40
CA TYR A 176 -5.38 -13.54 25.29
C TYR A 176 -5.55 -12.35 26.23
N ALA A 177 -4.85 -12.35 27.38
CA ALA A 177 -4.88 -11.24 28.33
C ALA A 177 -4.33 -9.97 27.68
N LYS A 178 -3.13 -10.03 27.10
CA LYS A 178 -2.57 -8.90 26.35
C LYS A 178 -3.37 -8.58 25.11
N ALA A 179 -3.87 -9.58 24.38
CA ALA A 179 -4.67 -9.32 23.18
C ALA A 179 -5.87 -8.40 23.46
N ILE A 180 -6.55 -8.56 24.61
CA ILE A 180 -7.70 -7.73 25.01
C ILE A 180 -7.28 -6.28 25.32
N GLU A 181 -6.07 -6.04 25.82
CA GLU A 181 -5.57 -4.68 26.08
C GLU A 181 -5.41 -3.87 24.78
N TYR A 182 -5.13 -4.54 23.66
CA TYR A 182 -4.80 -3.91 22.37
C TYR A 182 -5.92 -3.98 21.31
N LEU A 183 -6.83 -4.96 21.40
CA LEU A 183 -7.99 -5.03 20.52
C LEU A 183 -9.04 -4.03 21.00
N PRO A 184 -9.72 -3.30 20.08
CA PRO A 184 -10.84 -2.46 20.47
C PRO A 184 -11.91 -3.35 21.11
N ALA A 185 -12.10 -3.21 22.43
CA ALA A 185 -13.13 -3.93 23.16
C ALA A 185 -14.52 -3.54 22.59
N PRO A 186 -15.42 -4.51 22.32
CA PRO A 186 -16.81 -4.20 21.99
C PRO A 186 -17.62 -3.54 23.14
N LEU A 187 -17.04 -3.32 24.33
CA LEU A 187 -17.81 -3.01 25.55
C LEU A 187 -17.40 -1.73 26.30
N LEU A 188 -16.44 -0.93 25.83
CA LEU A 188 -16.08 0.35 26.50
C LEU A 188 -16.85 1.58 25.99
N PHE A 189 -17.79 1.42 25.05
CA PHE A 189 -18.68 2.51 24.61
C PHE A 189 -19.95 2.66 25.48
N LEU A 190 -20.16 1.80 26.49
CA LEU A 190 -21.35 1.85 27.37
C LEU A 190 -21.11 2.53 28.73
N SER A 191 -19.94 3.10 29.02
CA SER A 191 -19.67 3.70 30.33
C SER A 191 -19.48 5.22 30.33
N PHE A 192 -20.02 5.94 29.34
CA PHE A 192 -20.16 7.40 29.42
C PHE A 192 -21.40 7.88 28.65
N TRP A 193 -22.55 7.81 29.32
CA TRP A 193 -23.67 8.76 29.22
C TRP A 193 -24.19 9.02 30.62
#